data_AF-A0AB34KMU8-F1
#
_entry.id   AF-A0AB34KMU8-F1
#
_cell.length_a   1.000
_cell.length_b   1.000
_cell.length_c   1.000
_cell.angle_alpha   90.00
_cell.angle_beta   90.00
_cell.angle_gamma   90.00
#
_symmetry.space_group_name_H-M   'P 1'
#
loop_
_entity.id
_entity.type
_entity.pdbx_description
1 polymer ?
#
loop_
_entity_poly.entity_id
_entity_poly.type
_entity_poly.pdbx_seq_one_letter_code
_entity_poly.pdbx_strand_id
1 'polypeptide(L)'
;MSDKKTIRWQNLSADGNSRQHNGDVHNTYVTHHHHASTSVGECETELEQRAKHQEELWRDDLLKWLVFARIHDRREQVKKPHERTFRWIFERDHTTGLVDWLQSDEDVYWISGKPASGKSTLMKYITQTLRKRKDLRSRAHGSVVLASFWFWAIGSELQRTLVGLYRSLLYEILRQDQRMCRIAFPFWEREFSDTAPTLPSLRAAMDSVLETDQMSTSFLFLIDGLDEYDSDGVGKTELA
;
A
#
# COMPACT_ATOMS: atom_id res chain seq x y z
N MET A 1 20.96 -4.19 -20.80
CA MET A 1 19.79 -3.72 -20.04
C MET A 1 20.24 -2.56 -19.16
N SER A 2 19.56 -1.41 -19.21
CA SER A 2 19.83 -0.30 -18.29
C SER A 2 19.19 -0.59 -16.93
N ASP A 3 19.90 -0.29 -15.84
CA ASP A 3 19.39 -0.35 -14.46
C ASP A 3 18.34 0.75 -14.28
N LYS A 4 17.09 0.34 -14.02
CA LYS A 4 15.90 1.18 -13.92
C LYS A 4 15.27 1.02 -12.54
N LYS A 5 14.91 2.16 -11.93
CA LYS A 5 14.08 2.22 -10.71
C LYS A 5 12.80 2.97 -11.04
N THR A 6 11.73 2.71 -10.31
CA THR A 6 10.41 3.25 -10.63
C THR A 6 9.72 3.82 -9.42
N ILE A 7 9.08 4.97 -9.62
CA ILE A 7 8.08 5.54 -8.72
C ILE A 7 6.77 5.50 -9.49
N ARG A 8 5.73 4.90 -8.91
CA ARG A 8 4.42 4.77 -9.53
C ARG A 8 3.34 5.38 -8.65
N TRP A 9 2.54 6.24 -9.24
CA TRP A 9 1.34 6.78 -8.64
C TRP A 9 0.13 5.99 -9.15
N GLN A 10 -0.79 5.64 -8.25
CA GLN A 10 -2.07 5.02 -8.60
C GLN A 10 -3.17 5.76 -7.85
N ASN A 11 -4.05 6.42 -8.60
CA ASN A 11 -5.25 7.06 -8.06
C ASN A 11 -6.44 6.10 -8.13
N LEU A 12 -7.25 6.10 -7.08
CA LEU A 12 -8.62 5.60 -7.14
C LEU A 12 -9.47 6.68 -7.82
N SER A 13 -10.04 6.38 -8.99
CA SER A 13 -10.92 7.29 -9.71
C SER A 13 -12.19 7.52 -8.90
N ALA A 14 -12.48 8.76 -8.51
CA ALA A 14 -13.72 9.12 -7.81
C ALA A 14 -14.93 9.31 -8.75
N ASP A 15 -14.77 9.11 -10.06
CA ASP A 15 -15.82 9.37 -11.04
C ASP A 15 -16.76 8.16 -11.23
N GLY A 16 -17.53 7.89 -10.18
CA GLY A 16 -18.72 7.03 -10.20
C GLY A 16 -19.98 7.86 -10.43
N ASN A 17 -20.49 7.82 -11.65
CA ASN A 17 -21.71 8.49 -12.12
C ASN A 17 -22.91 8.25 -11.19
N SER A 18 -23.47 9.31 -10.63
CA SER A 18 -24.62 9.30 -9.72
C SER A 18 -25.89 8.79 -10.40
N ARG A 19 -26.47 7.68 -9.91
CA ARG A 19 -27.86 7.29 -10.16
C ARG A 19 -28.69 7.50 -8.90
N GLN A 20 -29.63 8.45 -8.97
CA GLN A 20 -30.69 8.64 -8.00
C GLN A 20 -31.65 7.44 -8.02
N HIS A 21 -31.98 6.91 -6.84
CA HIS A 21 -33.25 6.22 -6.61
C HIS A 21 -33.86 6.70 -5.29
N ASN A 22 -34.90 7.51 -5.44
CA ASN A 22 -35.92 7.77 -4.42
C ASN A 22 -36.94 6.64 -4.47
N GLY A 23 -37.41 6.21 -3.30
CA GLY A 23 -38.54 5.28 -3.17
C GLY A 23 -38.76 4.85 -1.73
N ASP A 24 -39.36 5.74 -0.92
CA ASP A 24 -39.97 5.41 0.37
C ASP A 24 -41.10 4.39 0.21
N VAL A 25 -41.13 3.37 1.08
CA VAL A 25 -42.40 2.83 1.63
C VAL A 25 -42.20 2.42 3.09
N HIS A 26 -43.01 3.06 3.94
CA HIS A 26 -43.27 2.77 5.34
C HIS A 26 -43.62 1.30 5.61
N ASN A 27 -43.08 0.71 6.69
CA ASN A 27 -43.88 -0.23 7.49
C ASN A 27 -43.57 -0.10 8.98
N THR A 28 -44.62 0.21 9.73
CA THR A 28 -44.72 0.43 11.16
C THR A 28 -44.63 -0.89 11.94
N TYR A 29 -43.76 -0.93 12.96
CA TYR A 29 -43.86 -1.89 14.05
C TYR A 29 -43.93 -1.13 15.37
N VAL A 30 -45.05 -1.29 16.07
CA VAL A 30 -45.28 -0.78 17.42
C VAL A 30 -44.58 -1.71 18.41
N THR A 31 -43.59 -1.19 19.13
CA THR A 31 -42.90 -1.90 20.22
C THR A 31 -43.59 -1.64 21.55
N HIS A 32 -43.99 -2.72 22.24
CA HIS A 32 -44.39 -2.66 23.64
C HIS A 32 -43.16 -2.42 24.52
N HIS A 33 -43.09 -1.24 25.15
CA HIS A 33 -42.09 -0.93 26.17
C HIS A 33 -42.39 -1.70 27.47
N HIS A 34 -41.50 -2.62 27.84
CA HIS A 34 -41.30 -3.04 29.23
C HIS A 34 -40.05 -2.34 29.76
N HIS A 35 -40.23 -1.56 30.82
CA HIS A 35 -39.16 -0.88 31.54
C HIS A 35 -38.27 -1.90 32.26
N ALA A 36 -37.04 -2.07 31.76
CA ALA A 36 -35.90 -2.52 32.53
C ALA A 36 -34.82 -1.44 32.42
N SER A 37 -34.79 -0.54 33.40
CA SER A 37 -33.78 0.50 33.50
C SER A 37 -32.57 -0.08 34.24
N THR A 38 -31.40 0.07 33.60
CA THR A 38 -30.04 -0.30 34.05
C THR A 38 -29.52 -1.68 33.60
N SER A 39 -28.86 -1.74 32.42
CA SER A 39 -27.74 -2.66 32.05
C SER A 39 -27.46 -2.75 30.53
N VAL A 40 -28.34 -2.23 29.66
CA VAL A 40 -28.24 -2.41 28.20
C VAL A 40 -27.04 -1.66 27.60
N GLY A 41 -26.81 -0.40 28.00
CA GLY A 41 -25.68 0.40 27.48
C GLY A 41 -24.29 -0.05 27.96
N GLU A 42 -24.19 -0.67 29.13
CA GLU A 42 -22.93 -1.26 29.63
C GLU A 42 -22.60 -2.57 28.89
N CYS A 43 -23.62 -3.37 28.56
CA CYS A 43 -23.45 -4.60 27.78
C CYS A 43 -23.09 -4.30 26.31
N GLU A 44 -23.72 -3.29 25.69
CA GLU A 44 -23.40 -2.86 24.31
C GLU A 44 -21.95 -2.38 24.20
N THR A 45 -21.48 -1.59 25.18
CA THR A 45 -20.10 -1.09 25.18
C THR A 45 -19.06 -2.20 25.38
N GLU A 46 -19.35 -3.24 26.17
CA GLU A 46 -18.47 -4.42 26.28
C GLU A 46 -18.40 -5.24 24.99
N LEU A 47 -19.53 -5.42 24.30
CA LEU A 47 -19.57 -6.16 23.04
C LEU A 47 -18.80 -5.43 21.92
N GLU A 48 -18.95 -4.10 21.83
CA GLU A 48 -18.19 -3.26 20.90
C GLU A 48 -16.68 -3.31 21.18
N GLN A 49 -16.28 -3.27 22.46
CA GLN A 49 -14.88 -3.38 22.85
C GLN A 49 -14.29 -4.74 22.46
N ARG A 50 -15.03 -5.83 22.67
CA ARG A 50 -14.61 -7.19 22.25
C ARG A 50 -14.48 -7.29 20.74
N ALA A 51 -15.44 -6.78 19.99
CA ALA A 51 -15.40 -6.78 18.53
C ALA A 51 -14.20 -5.99 18.00
N LYS A 52 -13.93 -4.81 18.57
CA LYS A 52 -12.77 -4.00 18.21
C LYS A 52 -11.45 -4.70 18.53
N HIS A 53 -11.34 -5.31 19.72
CA HIS A 53 -10.15 -6.05 20.10
C HIS A 53 -9.90 -7.26 19.17
N GLN A 54 -10.97 -7.97 18.80
CA GLN A 54 -10.88 -9.07 17.85
C GLN A 54 -10.44 -8.60 16.45
N GLU A 55 -10.93 -7.45 15.98
CA GLU A 55 -10.48 -6.85 14.72
C GLU A 55 -8.99 -6.47 14.76
N GLU A 56 -8.51 -5.96 15.89
CA GLU A 56 -7.09 -5.65 16.10
C GLU A 56 -6.21 -6.91 16.08
N LEU A 57 -6.61 -7.98 16.78
CA LEU A 57 -5.90 -9.26 16.76
C LEU A 57 -5.88 -9.87 15.36
N TRP A 58 -7.02 -9.87 14.67
CA TRP A 58 -7.14 -10.35 13.31
C TRP A 58 -6.19 -9.61 12.36
N ARG A 59 -6.16 -8.28 12.46
CA ARG A 59 -5.25 -7.44 11.67
C ARG A 59 -3.79 -7.79 11.95
N ASP A 60 -3.43 -7.95 13.21
CA ASP A 60 -2.04 -8.27 13.59
C ASP A 60 -1.60 -9.63 13.03
N ASP A 61 -2.49 -10.62 13.03
CA ASP A 61 -2.19 -11.94 12.46
C ASP A 61 -2.09 -11.91 10.94
N LEU A 62 -2.97 -11.16 10.26
CA LEU A 62 -2.85 -10.91 8.82
C LEU A 62 -1.53 -10.21 8.46
N LEU A 63 -1.12 -9.20 9.24
CA LEU A 63 0.15 -8.51 9.03
C LEU A 63 1.35 -9.44 9.26
N LYS A 64 1.31 -10.29 10.29
CA LYS A 64 2.34 -11.32 10.52
C LYS A 64 2.40 -12.32 9.36
N TRP A 65 1.25 -12.71 8.81
CA TRP A 65 1.15 -13.62 7.68
C TRP A 65 1.80 -13.04 6.40
N LEU A 66 1.65 -11.74 6.17
CA LEU A 66 2.30 -11.05 5.04
C LEU A 66 3.81 -10.87 5.25
N VAL A 67 4.28 -10.62 6.47
CA VAL A 67 5.70 -10.39 6.76
C VAL A 67 6.54 -11.64 6.52
N PHE A 68 7.76 -11.45 6.01
CA PHE A 68 8.76 -12.50 5.87
C PHE A 68 10.10 -12.07 6.45
N ALA A 69 10.96 -13.05 6.73
CA ALA A 69 12.31 -12.78 7.20
C ALA A 69 13.05 -11.86 6.22
N ARG A 70 13.71 -10.82 6.73
CA ARG A 70 14.50 -9.87 5.92
C ARG A 70 13.71 -8.95 4.99
N ILE A 71 12.42 -8.76 5.24
CA ILE A 71 11.55 -7.83 4.47
C ILE A 71 12.07 -6.38 4.40
N HIS A 72 12.95 -5.97 5.32
CA HIS A 72 13.52 -4.63 5.36
C HIS A 72 15.03 -4.56 5.12
N ASP A 73 15.74 -5.70 5.11
CA ASP A 73 17.20 -5.77 5.08
C ASP A 73 17.81 -5.00 3.92
N ARG A 74 17.30 -5.21 2.70
CA ARG A 74 17.84 -4.54 1.52
C ARG A 74 17.77 -3.02 1.67
N ARG A 75 16.61 -2.49 2.06
CA ARG A 75 16.40 -1.05 2.30
C ARG A 75 17.34 -0.52 3.38
N GLU A 76 17.57 -1.30 4.44
CA GLU A 76 18.43 -0.90 5.56
C GLU A 76 19.91 -0.88 5.17
N GLN A 77 20.37 -1.86 4.40
CA GLN A 77 21.74 -1.96 3.90
C GLN A 77 22.10 -0.88 2.87
N VAL A 78 21.12 -0.36 2.12
CA VAL A 78 21.38 0.79 1.24
C VAL A 78 21.93 1.94 2.08
N LYS A 79 23.08 2.48 1.68
CA LYS A 79 23.78 3.55 2.42
C LYS A 79 22.81 4.70 2.75
N LYS A 80 22.90 5.23 3.97
CA LYS A 80 22.13 6.43 4.33
C LYS A 80 22.54 7.58 3.39
N PRO A 81 21.59 8.23 2.71
CA PRO A 81 21.91 9.37 1.85
C PRO A 81 22.47 10.51 2.70
N HIS A 82 23.47 11.20 2.17
CA HIS A 82 23.89 12.46 2.76
C HIS A 82 22.87 13.54 2.37
N GLU A 83 22.27 14.23 3.34
CA GLU A 83 21.09 15.07 3.09
C GLU A 83 21.31 16.18 2.05
N ARG A 84 22.55 16.63 1.89
CA ARG A 84 22.91 17.69 0.93
C ARG A 84 23.08 17.19 -0.51
N THR A 85 23.34 15.89 -0.74
CA THR A 85 23.76 15.41 -2.06
C THR A 85 22.61 15.11 -3.02
N PHE A 86 21.37 15.06 -2.53
CA PHE A 86 20.20 14.71 -3.34
C PHE A 86 19.08 15.75 -3.26
N ARG A 87 19.29 16.89 -2.59
CA ARG A 87 18.26 17.93 -2.44
C ARG A 87 17.71 18.41 -3.78
N TRP A 88 18.59 18.53 -4.77
CA TRP A 88 18.30 18.92 -6.14
C TRP A 88 17.15 18.13 -6.80
N ILE A 89 16.86 16.89 -6.36
CA ILE A 89 15.76 16.09 -6.94
C ILE A 89 14.38 16.70 -6.62
N PHE A 90 14.27 17.50 -5.56
CA PHE A 90 13.03 18.16 -5.14
C PHE A 90 13.02 19.66 -5.43
N GLU A 91 14.01 20.16 -6.19
CA GLU A 91 14.08 21.57 -6.59
C GLU A 91 13.40 21.72 -7.95
N ARG A 92 12.42 22.64 -8.06
CA ARG A 92 11.59 22.83 -9.27
C ARG A 92 12.37 23.38 -10.47
N ASP A 93 13.50 24.02 -10.23
CA ASP A 93 14.39 24.59 -11.25
C ASP A 93 15.38 23.57 -11.83
N HIS A 94 15.42 22.35 -11.28
CA HIS A 94 16.27 21.27 -11.78
C HIS A 94 15.56 20.43 -12.86
N THR A 95 16.32 20.00 -13.86
CA THR A 95 15.88 19.26 -15.07
C THR A 95 15.33 17.85 -14.83
N THR A 96 15.04 17.49 -13.58
CA THR A 96 14.66 16.13 -13.19
C THR A 96 13.16 15.91 -13.26
N GLY A 97 12.37 16.97 -13.07
CA GLY A 97 10.91 16.95 -13.19
C GLY A 97 10.19 16.10 -12.13
N LEU A 98 10.85 15.62 -11.06
CA LEU A 98 10.18 14.79 -10.04
C LEU A 98 9.04 15.55 -9.35
N VAL A 99 9.26 16.83 -9.02
CA VAL A 99 8.24 17.66 -8.34
C VAL A 99 7.05 17.92 -9.25
N ASP A 100 7.31 18.17 -10.54
CA ASP A 100 6.26 18.39 -11.52
C ASP A 100 5.50 17.09 -11.78
N TRP A 101 6.20 15.96 -11.88
CA TRP A 101 5.59 14.63 -11.98
C TRP A 101 4.72 14.29 -10.77
N LEU A 102 5.16 14.61 -9.54
CA LEU A 102 4.35 14.43 -8.33
C LEU A 102 3.05 15.24 -8.33
N GLN A 103 2.93 16.24 -9.22
CA GLN A 103 1.77 17.11 -9.39
C GLN A 103 1.04 16.90 -10.72
N SER A 104 1.56 16.06 -11.61
CA SER A 104 0.95 15.78 -12.93
C SER A 104 0.10 14.52 -12.89
N ASP A 105 -0.64 14.27 -13.97
CA ASP A 105 -1.46 13.06 -14.14
C ASP A 105 -0.68 11.84 -14.62
N GLU A 106 0.66 11.92 -14.70
CA GLU A 106 1.51 10.83 -15.16
C GLU A 106 1.65 9.75 -14.06
N ASP A 107 1.43 8.49 -14.40
CA ASP A 107 1.42 7.41 -13.40
C ASP A 107 2.81 6.89 -13.05
N VAL A 108 3.81 7.07 -13.91
CA VAL A 108 5.13 6.44 -13.73
C VAL A 108 6.28 7.44 -13.93
N TYR A 109 7.21 7.45 -12.97
CA TYR A 109 8.48 8.16 -13.06
C TYR A 109 9.66 7.19 -12.95
N TRP A 110 10.54 7.26 -13.95
CA TRP A 110 11.69 6.37 -14.07
C TRP A 110 12.97 7.08 -13.59
N ILE A 111 13.70 6.45 -12.68
CA ILE A 111 15.07 6.84 -12.33
C ILE A 111 16.03 5.89 -13.04
N SER A 112 16.77 6.44 -14.00
CA SER A 112 17.75 5.70 -14.79
C SER A 112 19.16 6.27 -14.58
N GLY A 113 20.18 5.44 -14.75
CA GLY A 113 21.57 5.87 -14.57
C GLY A 113 22.54 4.70 -14.60
N LYS A 114 23.84 5.01 -14.70
CA LYS A 114 24.90 3.99 -14.78
C LYS A 114 24.88 3.07 -13.55
N PRO A 115 25.31 1.80 -13.67
CA PRO A 115 25.57 0.96 -12.51
C PRO A 115 26.46 1.68 -11.50
N ALA A 116 26.21 1.46 -10.20
CA ALA A 116 26.92 2.11 -9.09
C ALA A 116 26.86 3.66 -9.04
N SER A 117 26.00 4.33 -9.82
CA SER A 117 25.83 5.79 -9.76
C SER A 117 25.08 6.32 -8.54
N GLY A 118 24.71 5.45 -7.58
CA GLY A 118 24.00 5.83 -6.35
C GLY A 118 22.47 5.85 -6.45
N LYS A 119 21.86 5.22 -7.46
CA LYS A 119 20.39 5.22 -7.66
C LYS A 119 19.59 4.71 -6.47
N SER A 120 19.96 3.57 -5.89
CA SER A 120 19.27 3.05 -4.70
C SER A 120 19.40 3.99 -3.51
N THR A 121 20.54 4.68 -3.37
CA THR A 121 20.73 5.72 -2.35
C THR A 121 19.82 6.93 -2.60
N LEU A 122 19.68 7.36 -3.87
CA LEU A 122 18.73 8.40 -4.27
C LEU A 122 17.28 7.97 -4.02
N MET A 123 16.90 6.74 -4.39
CA MET A 123 15.58 6.19 -4.13
C MET A 123 15.28 6.17 -2.62
N LYS A 124 16.30 5.90 -1.78
CA LYS A 124 16.15 5.86 -0.32
C LYS A 124 15.92 7.27 0.21
N TYR A 125 16.64 8.25 -0.33
CA TYR A 125 16.42 9.66 -0.05
C TYR A 125 15.01 10.09 -0.43
N ILE A 126 14.56 9.79 -1.64
CA ILE A 126 13.21 10.11 -2.12
C ILE A 126 12.15 9.48 -1.21
N THR A 127 12.28 8.19 -0.92
CA THR A 127 11.35 7.47 -0.02
C THR A 127 11.26 8.15 1.36
N GLN A 128 12.39 8.52 1.95
CA GLN A 128 12.43 9.18 3.25
C GLN A 128 11.83 10.58 3.22
N THR A 129 12.16 11.36 2.19
CA THR A 129 11.63 12.71 2.03
C THR A 129 10.13 12.69 1.80
N LEU A 130 9.64 11.82 0.90
CA LEU A 130 8.21 11.68 0.64
C LEU A 130 7.44 11.16 1.86
N ARG A 131 8.02 10.30 2.71
CA ARG A 131 7.37 9.92 3.98
C ARG A 131 7.23 11.10 4.95
N LYS A 132 8.21 12.01 4.99
CA LYS A 132 8.23 13.17 5.91
C LYS A 132 7.44 14.37 5.40
N ARG A 133 7.54 14.69 4.10
CA ARG A 133 6.98 15.89 3.47
C ARG A 133 5.66 15.56 2.78
N LYS A 134 4.57 15.69 3.54
CA LYS A 134 3.22 15.42 3.02
C LYS A 134 2.75 16.41 1.97
N ASP A 135 3.26 17.63 2.05
CA ASP A 135 3.00 18.73 1.12
C ASP A 135 3.47 18.44 -0.32
N LEU A 136 4.46 17.56 -0.52
CA LEU A 136 4.96 17.18 -1.84
C LEU A 136 4.02 16.21 -2.58
N ARG A 137 2.91 15.79 -1.97
CA ARG A 137 1.98 14.77 -2.51
C ARG A 137 0.61 15.37 -2.79
N SER A 138 0.59 16.60 -3.31
CA SER A 138 -0.63 17.41 -3.49
C SER A 138 -1.57 16.89 -4.59
N ARG A 139 -1.14 15.92 -5.41
CA ARG A 139 -2.01 15.23 -6.39
C ARG A 139 -3.14 14.44 -5.74
N ALA A 140 -3.00 14.05 -4.46
CA ALA A 140 -4.02 13.29 -3.78
C ALA A 140 -5.19 14.17 -3.29
N HIS A 141 -6.42 13.78 -3.64
CA HIS A 141 -7.65 14.37 -3.09
C HIS A 141 -8.04 13.80 -1.72
N GLY A 142 -7.17 13.00 -1.11
CA GLY A 142 -7.42 12.32 0.16
C GLY A 142 -6.15 11.81 0.83
N SER A 143 -6.24 10.64 1.46
CA SER A 143 -5.08 10.05 2.13
C SER A 143 -4.08 9.48 1.13
N VAL A 144 -2.78 9.47 1.47
CA VAL A 144 -1.75 8.86 0.62
C VAL A 144 -1.08 7.74 1.39
N VAL A 145 -1.12 6.54 0.83
CA VAL A 145 -0.40 5.39 1.32
C VAL A 145 0.87 5.20 0.49
N LEU A 146 2.02 5.29 1.16
CA LEU A 146 3.32 5.10 0.51
C LEU A 146 3.84 3.70 0.82
N ALA A 147 4.03 2.89 -0.21
CA ALA A 147 4.57 1.54 -0.12
C ALA A 147 5.83 1.39 -0.97
N SER A 148 6.78 0.60 -0.52
CA SER A 148 8.10 0.50 -1.14
C SER A 148 8.62 -0.93 -1.14
N PHE A 149 9.29 -1.31 -2.22
CA PHE A 149 9.98 -2.59 -2.35
C PHE A 149 11.37 -2.41 -2.97
N TRP A 150 12.29 -3.25 -2.54
CA TRP A 150 13.70 -3.17 -2.91
C TRP A 150 14.16 -4.55 -3.34
N PHE A 151 14.16 -4.79 -4.65
CA PHE A 151 14.69 -6.00 -5.22
C PHE A 151 16.17 -6.16 -4.85
N TRP A 152 16.56 -7.42 -4.64
CA TRP A 152 17.93 -7.77 -4.34
C TRP A 152 18.28 -9.14 -4.92
N ALA A 153 19.05 -9.15 -6.00
CA ALA A 153 19.37 -10.37 -6.75
C ALA A 153 20.10 -11.43 -5.89
N ILE A 154 20.98 -10.99 -5.00
CA ILE A 154 21.72 -11.87 -4.06
C ILE A 154 21.01 -12.05 -2.71
N GLY A 155 19.79 -11.54 -2.59
CA GLY A 155 18.96 -11.67 -1.40
C GLY A 155 18.25 -13.03 -1.30
N SER A 156 17.35 -13.15 -0.33
CA SER A 156 16.42 -14.28 -0.24
C SER A 156 15.54 -14.35 -1.48
N GLU A 157 14.89 -15.50 -1.72
CA GLU A 157 13.93 -15.67 -2.80
C GLU A 157 12.86 -14.56 -2.80
N LEU A 158 12.23 -14.29 -1.66
CA LEU A 158 11.24 -13.22 -1.51
C LEU A 158 11.81 -11.79 -1.66
N GLN A 159 13.13 -11.61 -1.83
CA GLN A 159 13.70 -10.30 -2.16
C GLN A 159 13.92 -10.13 -3.67
N ARG A 160 13.66 -11.17 -4.47
CA ARG A 160 13.83 -11.12 -5.93
C ARG A 160 12.58 -11.53 -6.73
N THR A 161 11.49 -11.94 -6.09
CA THR A 161 10.27 -12.45 -6.73
C THR A 161 9.05 -11.52 -6.56
N LEU A 162 8.00 -11.76 -7.37
CA LEU A 162 6.74 -11.00 -7.25
C LEU A 162 6.00 -11.28 -5.95
N VAL A 163 6.07 -12.52 -5.45
CA VAL A 163 5.48 -12.88 -4.14
C VAL A 163 6.01 -11.94 -3.06
N GLY A 164 7.32 -11.72 -3.04
CA GLY A 164 7.97 -10.79 -2.11
C GLY A 164 7.56 -9.33 -2.29
N LEU A 165 7.44 -8.88 -3.54
CA LEU A 165 6.97 -7.54 -3.88
C LEU A 165 5.54 -7.32 -3.36
N TYR A 166 4.58 -8.16 -3.75
CA TYR A 166 3.18 -7.99 -3.32
C TYR A 166 3.02 -8.11 -1.81
N ARG A 167 3.68 -9.09 -1.16
CA ARG A 167 3.67 -9.21 0.31
C ARG A 167 4.16 -7.93 0.99
N SER A 168 5.24 -7.34 0.49
CA SER A 168 5.81 -6.13 1.05
C SER A 168 4.92 -4.91 0.85
N LEU A 169 4.37 -4.75 -0.36
CA LEU A 169 3.50 -3.62 -0.67
C LEU A 169 2.18 -3.71 0.10
N LEU A 170 1.53 -4.88 0.12
CA LEU A 170 0.33 -5.12 0.92
C LEU A 170 0.61 -4.90 2.41
N TYR A 171 1.71 -5.43 2.94
CA TYR A 171 2.10 -5.18 4.34
C TYR A 171 2.26 -3.68 4.63
N GLU A 172 2.93 -2.91 3.76
CA GLU A 172 3.07 -1.48 3.95
C GLU A 172 1.73 -0.74 3.81
N ILE A 173 0.82 -1.18 2.95
CA ILE A 173 -0.54 -0.61 2.81
C ILE A 173 -1.39 -0.89 4.06
N LEU A 174 -1.58 -2.17 4.39
CA LEU A 174 -2.51 -2.62 5.43
C LEU A 174 -2.11 -2.15 6.84
N ARG A 175 -0.81 -1.98 7.08
CA ARG A 175 -0.36 -1.41 8.37
C ARG A 175 -0.66 0.09 8.48
N GLN A 176 -0.70 0.82 7.35
CA GLN A 176 -0.95 2.27 7.31
C GLN A 176 -2.45 2.59 7.27
N ASP A 177 -3.25 1.74 6.64
CA ASP A 177 -4.70 1.90 6.54
C ASP A 177 -5.40 0.58 6.91
N GLN A 178 -5.94 0.52 8.13
CA GLN A 178 -6.58 -0.68 8.66
C GLN A 178 -7.82 -1.07 7.84
N ARG A 179 -8.49 -0.09 7.23
CA ARG A 179 -9.72 -0.28 6.46
C ARG A 179 -9.46 -1.14 5.21
N MET A 180 -8.24 -1.08 4.67
CA MET A 180 -7.82 -1.88 3.53
C MET A 180 -7.69 -3.37 3.85
N CYS A 181 -7.60 -3.76 5.13
CA CYS A 181 -7.42 -5.17 5.49
C CYS A 181 -8.61 -6.01 5.02
N ARG A 182 -9.84 -5.54 5.28
CA ARG A 182 -11.07 -6.23 4.89
C ARG A 182 -11.35 -6.16 3.39
N ILE A 183 -10.83 -5.13 2.71
CA ILE A 183 -10.90 -5.01 1.25
C ILE A 183 -9.95 -6.04 0.60
N ALA A 184 -8.72 -6.13 1.09
CA ALA A 184 -7.71 -7.04 0.57
C ALA A 184 -8.02 -8.52 0.86
N PHE A 185 -8.51 -8.81 2.07
CA PHE A 185 -8.73 -10.19 2.53
C PHE A 185 -10.04 -10.32 3.35
N PRO A 186 -11.22 -10.23 2.71
CA PRO A 186 -12.51 -10.26 3.40
C PRO A 186 -12.76 -11.57 4.18
N PHE A 187 -12.23 -12.69 3.69
CA PHE A 187 -12.46 -14.04 4.27
C PHE A 187 -11.18 -14.72 4.81
N TRP A 188 -10.17 -13.93 5.20
CA TRP A 188 -8.84 -14.44 5.57
C TRP A 188 -8.82 -15.64 6.51
N GLU A 189 -9.58 -15.56 7.61
CA GLU A 189 -9.59 -16.60 8.67
C GLU A 189 -10.03 -17.97 8.15
N ARG A 190 -10.92 -17.98 7.14
CA ARG A 190 -11.50 -19.21 6.58
C ARG A 190 -10.64 -19.81 5.46
N GLU A 191 -9.94 -18.95 4.73
CA GLU A 191 -9.32 -19.34 3.46
C GLU A 191 -7.80 -19.46 3.55
N PHE A 192 -7.14 -18.72 4.43
CA PHE A 192 -5.68 -18.52 4.34
C PHE A 192 -4.90 -18.65 5.65
N SER A 193 -5.57 -18.74 6.80
CA SER A 193 -4.94 -18.73 8.13
C SER A 193 -3.80 -19.75 8.30
N ASP A 194 -3.90 -20.93 7.65
CA ASP A 194 -2.92 -22.02 7.78
C ASP A 194 -2.02 -22.23 6.55
N THR A 195 -2.08 -21.36 5.53
CA THR A 195 -1.30 -21.55 4.28
C THR A 195 -0.35 -20.39 4.01
N ALA A 196 0.72 -20.62 3.25
CA ALA A 196 1.61 -19.54 2.86
C ALA A 196 0.96 -18.61 1.81
N PRO A 197 1.26 -17.30 1.81
CA PRO A 197 0.75 -16.39 0.78
C PRO A 197 1.16 -16.82 -0.64
N THR A 198 0.19 -16.97 -1.53
CA THR A 198 0.42 -17.35 -2.93
C THR A 198 0.32 -16.15 -3.85
N LEU A 199 1.05 -16.16 -4.98
CA LEU A 199 1.01 -15.06 -5.94
C LEU A 199 -0.41 -14.73 -6.45
N PRO A 200 -1.27 -15.70 -6.80
CA PRO A 200 -2.65 -15.40 -7.21
C PRO A 200 -3.45 -14.70 -6.11
N SER A 201 -3.37 -15.18 -4.86
CA SER A 201 -4.08 -14.56 -3.73
C SER A 201 -3.62 -13.12 -3.46
N LEU A 202 -2.30 -12.89 -3.56
CA LEU A 202 -1.69 -11.58 -3.34
C LEU A 202 -2.04 -10.58 -4.45
N ARG A 203 -2.14 -11.05 -5.70
CA ARG A 203 -2.60 -10.22 -6.83
C ARG A 203 -4.05 -9.81 -6.65
N ALA A 204 -4.94 -10.77 -6.42
CA ALA A 204 -6.36 -10.50 -6.20
C ALA A 204 -6.58 -9.53 -5.04
N ALA A 205 -5.82 -9.68 -3.96
CA ALA A 205 -5.84 -8.75 -2.83
C ALA A 205 -5.36 -7.34 -3.20
N MET A 206 -4.28 -7.22 -4.00
CA MET A 206 -3.80 -5.93 -4.48
C MET A 206 -4.82 -5.28 -5.43
N ASP A 207 -5.40 -6.03 -6.36
CA ASP A 207 -6.40 -5.53 -7.30
C ASP A 207 -7.62 -4.99 -6.54
N SER A 208 -8.11 -5.74 -5.54
CA SER A 208 -9.20 -5.30 -4.66
C SER A 208 -8.90 -3.98 -3.94
N VAL A 209 -7.65 -3.79 -3.48
CA VAL A 209 -7.20 -2.55 -2.83
C VAL A 209 -7.07 -1.39 -3.81
N LEU A 210 -6.63 -1.66 -5.05
CA LEU A 210 -6.40 -0.63 -6.07
C LEU A 210 -7.64 -0.28 -6.88
N GLU A 211 -8.70 -1.07 -6.81
CA GLU A 211 -9.96 -0.84 -7.54
C GLU A 211 -11.09 -0.36 -6.63
N THR A 212 -10.90 -0.35 -5.31
CA THR A 212 -11.94 0.08 -4.37
C THR A 212 -12.29 1.55 -4.54
N ASP A 213 -13.56 1.86 -4.75
CA ASP A 213 -14.09 3.24 -4.80
C ASP A 213 -14.50 3.76 -3.41
N GLN A 214 -14.49 2.87 -2.41
CA GLN A 214 -14.98 3.16 -1.06
C GLN A 214 -14.11 4.19 -0.31
N MET A 215 -12.93 4.49 -0.84
CA MET A 215 -11.90 5.27 -0.13
C MET A 215 -11.28 6.33 -1.04
N SER A 216 -11.21 7.58 -0.55
CA SER A 216 -10.34 8.60 -1.13
C SER A 216 -8.89 8.36 -0.67
N THR A 217 -8.25 7.34 -1.26
CA THR A 217 -6.87 6.95 -0.97
C THR A 217 -6.07 6.88 -2.27
N SER A 218 -4.95 7.59 -2.34
CA SER A 218 -3.98 7.45 -3.42
C SER A 218 -2.81 6.58 -2.96
N PHE A 219 -2.28 5.76 -3.87
CA PHE A 219 -1.12 4.91 -3.59
C PHE A 219 0.11 5.42 -4.31
N LEU A 220 1.22 5.49 -3.56
CA LEU A 220 2.53 5.85 -4.09
C LEU A 220 3.51 4.72 -3.86
N PHE A 221 3.86 4.02 -4.94
CA PHE A 221 4.76 2.88 -4.95
C PHE A 221 6.18 3.31 -5.31
N LEU A 222 7.17 2.89 -4.53
CA LEU A 222 8.58 3.10 -4.81
C LEU A 222 9.28 1.75 -4.94
N ILE A 223 9.69 1.40 -6.16
CA ILE A 223 10.25 0.09 -6.48
C ILE A 223 11.69 0.28 -6.97
N ASP A 224 12.63 -0.24 -6.20
CA ASP A 224 14.04 -0.24 -6.54
C ASP A 224 14.49 -1.61 -7.07
N GLY A 225 15.27 -1.64 -8.14
CA GLY A 225 15.95 -2.86 -8.62
C GLY A 225 15.09 -3.71 -9.55
N LEU A 226 14.26 -3.11 -10.40
CA LEU A 226 13.46 -3.86 -11.37
C LEU A 226 14.30 -4.76 -12.29
N ASP A 227 15.56 -4.38 -12.52
CA ASP A 227 16.53 -5.18 -13.26
C ASP A 227 17.08 -6.39 -12.49
N GLU A 228 16.95 -6.40 -11.16
CA GLU A 228 17.32 -7.47 -10.24
C GLU A 228 16.19 -8.49 -10.00
N TYR A 229 15.04 -8.31 -10.66
CA TYR A 229 13.89 -9.23 -10.59
C TYR A 229 14.20 -10.57 -11.25
N ASP A 230 13.94 -11.65 -10.52
CA ASP A 230 13.97 -13.02 -11.02
C ASP A 230 12.58 -13.36 -11.57
N SER A 231 12.47 -13.51 -12.89
CA SER A 231 11.20 -13.90 -13.50
C SER A 231 10.87 -15.31 -13.06
N ASP A 232 9.79 -15.48 -12.28
CA ASP A 232 9.25 -16.74 -11.76
C ASP A 232 8.71 -17.67 -12.89
N GLY A 233 9.39 -17.73 -14.05
CA GLY A 233 8.91 -18.36 -15.29
C GLY A 233 7.87 -17.53 -16.06
N VAL A 234 7.32 -16.47 -15.46
CA VAL A 234 6.41 -15.51 -16.10
C VAL A 234 7.22 -14.36 -16.69
N GLY A 235 7.06 -14.09 -18.00
CA GLY A 235 7.85 -13.09 -18.73
C GLY A 235 7.92 -11.72 -18.03
N LYS A 236 9.00 -10.97 -18.28
CA LYS A 236 9.33 -9.67 -17.63
C LYS A 236 8.35 -8.51 -17.89
N THR A 237 7.10 -8.78 -18.28
CA THR A 237 6.12 -7.80 -18.76
C THR A 237 5.20 -7.26 -17.66
N GLU A 238 5.14 -7.89 -16.48
CA GLU A 238 4.17 -7.52 -15.43
C GLU A 238 4.54 -6.27 -14.61
N LEU A 239 5.77 -5.78 -14.73
CA LEU A 239 6.27 -4.60 -14.00
C LEU A 239 6.61 -3.41 -14.91
N ALA A 240 6.23 -3.50 -16.20
CA ALA A 240 6.49 -2.49 -17.23
C ALA A 240 5.37 -1.46 -17.32
#